data_AF-A0A5K0WI20-F1
#
_entry.id   AF-A0A5K0WI20-F1
#
_cell.length_a   1.000
_cell.length_b   1.000
_cell.length_c   1.000
_cell.angle_alpha   90.00
_cell.angle_beta   90.00
_cell.angle_gamma   90.00
#
_symmetry.space_group_name_H-M   'P 1'
#
loop_
_entity.id
_entity.type
_entity.pdbx_description
1 polymer ?
#
loop_
_entity_poly.entity_id
_entity_poly.type
_entity_poly.pdbx_seq_one_letter_code
_entity_poly.pdbx_strand_id
1 'polypeptide(L)' 'KGLWMSALGVVGLALNLRAYDFVSQEICSAEDPEFETFYTKNIILSEGIHAWMVAQDQPHENLIFPEE' A
#
# COMPACT_ATOMS: atom_id res chain seq x y z
N LYS A 1 -23.81 1.76 -13.98
CA LYS A 1 -22.94 0.57 -14.13
C LYS A 1 -21.64 0.68 -13.31
N GLY A 2 -20.98 1.84 -13.26
CA GLY A 2 -19.75 2.04 -12.46
C GLY A 2 -19.92 1.83 -10.95
N LEU A 3 -21.04 2.27 -10.35
CA LEU A 3 -21.29 2.12 -8.91
C LEU A 3 -21.32 0.65 -8.44
N TRP A 4 -21.78 -0.26 -9.29
CA TRP A 4 -21.80 -1.69 -8.99
C TRP A 4 -20.38 -2.28 -8.97
N MET A 5 -19.51 -1.87 -9.90
CA MET A 5 -18.12 -2.31 -9.93
C MET A 5 -17.31 -1.76 -8.76
N SER A 6 -17.53 -0.50 -8.37
CA SER A 6 -16.88 0.08 -7.19
C SER A 6 -17.35 -0.57 -5.89
N ALA A 7 -18.65 -0.87 -5.77
CA ALA A 7 -19.21 -1.56 -4.60
C ALA A 7 -18.57 -2.94 -4.41
N LEU A 8 -18.38 -3.71 -5.49
CA LEU A 8 -17.68 -4.99 -5.43
C LEU A 8 -16.23 -4.84 -4.95
N GLY A 9 -15.52 -3.81 -5.43
CA GLY A 9 -14.16 -3.51 -4.96
C GLY A 9 -14.10 -3.18 -3.47
N VAL A 10 -15.03 -2.36 -2.96
CA VAL A 10 -15.09 -1.98 -1.53
C VAL A 10 -15.37 -3.19 -0.63
N VAL A 11 -16.22 -4.12 -1.06
CA VAL A 11 -16.47 -5.36 -0.31
C VAL A 11 -15.18 -6.20 -0.19
N GLY A 12 -14.33 -6.24 -1.22
CA GLY A 12 -13.01 -6.86 -1.15
C GLY A 12 -12.08 -6.15 -0.16
N LEU A 13 -12.05 -4.82 -0.17
CA LEU A 13 -11.26 -4.02 0.78
C LEU A 13 -11.64 -4.29 2.24
N ALA A 14 -12.93 -4.51 2.54
CA ALA A 14 -13.38 -4.84 3.89
C ALA A 14 -12.78 -6.15 4.43
N LEU A 15 -12.35 -7.04 3.55
CA LEU A 15 -11.65 -8.30 3.87
C LEU A 15 -10.13 -8.21 3.63
N ASN A 16 -9.58 -7.01 3.45
CA ASN A 16 -8.19 -6.76 3.06
C ASN A 16 -7.76 -7.40 1.72
N LEU A 17 -8.72 -7.79 0.86
CA LEU A 17 -8.45 -8.29 -0.49
C LEU A 17 -8.21 -7.12 -1.43
N ARG A 18 -6.96 -6.67 -1.47
CA ARG A 18 -6.51 -5.54 -2.28
C ARG A 18 -5.74 -6.04 -3.49
N ALA A 19 -5.96 -5.42 -4.65
CA ALA A 19 -5.01 -5.46 -5.76
C ALA A 19 -3.86 -4.48 -5.46
N TYR A 20 -3.17 -4.72 -4.34
CA TYR A 20 -2.09 -3.85 -3.86
C TYR A 20 -0.84 -4.09 -4.68
N ASP A 21 -0.49 -5.37 -4.90
CA ASP A 21 0.74 -5.74 -5.59
C ASP A 21 0.61 -6.37 -6.98
N PHE A 22 1.52 -5.99 -7.87
CA PHE A 22 1.87 -6.75 -9.06
C PHE A 22 3.15 -7.52 -8.77
N VAL A 23 2.99 -8.80 -8.40
CA VAL A 23 4.10 -9.71 -8.04
C VAL A 23 5.24 -9.70 -9.08
N SER A 24 4.93 -9.57 -10.37
CA SER A 24 5.97 -9.49 -11.42
C SER A 24 6.81 -8.20 -11.36
N GLN A 25 6.23 -7.08 -10.94
CA GLN A 25 6.96 -5.83 -10.76
C GLN A 25 7.76 -5.83 -9.46
N GLU A 26 7.21 -6.43 -8.40
CA GLU A 26 7.93 -6.62 -7.13
C GLU A 26 9.19 -7.45 -7.34
N ILE A 27 9.08 -8.59 -8.04
CA ILE A 27 10.23 -9.45 -8.36
C ILE A 27 11.25 -8.70 -9.23
N CYS A 28 10.81 -7.99 -10.27
CA CYS A 28 11.72 -7.26 -11.16
C CYS A 28 12.43 -6.10 -10.44
N SER A 29 11.73 -5.38 -9.55
CA SER A 29 12.31 -4.30 -8.74
C SER A 29 13.24 -4.80 -7.65
N ALA A 30 13.04 -6.04 -7.17
CA ALA A 30 13.93 -6.68 -6.21
C ALA A 30 15.21 -7.23 -6.88
N GLU A 31 15.12 -7.66 -8.15
CA GLU A 31 16.26 -8.17 -8.92
C GLU A 31 17.07 -7.05 -9.58
N ASP A 32 16.43 -5.99 -10.05
CA ASP A 32 17.07 -4.86 -10.74
C ASP A 32 16.76 -3.53 -10.02
N PRO A 33 17.74 -2.91 -9.33
CA PRO A 33 17.55 -1.64 -8.64
C PRO A 33 17.39 -0.44 -9.60
N GLU A 34 17.69 -0.57 -10.88
CA GLU A 34 17.40 0.46 -11.88
C GLU A 34 15.97 0.37 -12.44
N PHE A 35 15.26 -0.74 -12.15
CA PHE A 35 13.89 -0.93 -12.57
C PHE A 35 12.93 -0.10 -11.72
N GLU A 36 12.68 1.13 -12.17
CA GLU A 36 11.69 2.02 -11.58
C GLU A 36 10.51 2.27 -12.52
N THR A 37 9.30 2.08 -12.00
CA THR A 37 8.06 2.48 -12.69
C THR A 37 7.25 3.42 -11.80
N PHE A 38 6.19 4.04 -12.35
CA PHE A 38 5.25 4.81 -11.52
C PHE A 38 4.58 3.95 -10.43
N TYR A 39 4.46 2.65 -10.67
CA TYR A 39 3.87 1.71 -9.74
C TYR A 39 4.78 1.49 -8.52
N THR A 40 6.07 1.20 -8.72
CA THR A 40 7.02 1.03 -7.61
C THR A 40 7.21 2.33 -6.82
N LYS A 41 7.18 3.49 -7.48
CA LYS A 41 7.19 4.81 -6.82
C LYS A 41 5.95 5.05 -5.95
N ASN A 42 4.79 4.58 -6.38
CA ASN A 42 3.56 4.70 -5.57
C ASN A 42 3.57 3.80 -4.34
N ILE A 43 4.27 2.66 -4.38
CA ILE A 43 4.46 1.80 -3.19
C ILE A 43 5.26 2.57 -2.12
N ILE A 44 6.40 3.16 -2.49
CA ILE A 44 7.24 3.94 -1.56
C ILE A 44 6.44 5.10 -0.92
N LEU A 45 5.62 5.79 -1.72
CA LEU A 45 4.75 6.85 -1.20
C LEU A 45 3.71 6.30 -0.21
N SER A 46 3.08 5.16 -0.53
CA SER A 46 2.10 4.50 0.33
C SER A 46 2.71 4.06 1.65
N GLU A 47 3.92 3.51 1.63
CA GLU A 47 4.69 3.14 2.82
C GLU A 47 5.03 4.36 3.68
N GLY A 48 5.46 5.46 3.07
CA GLY A 48 5.67 6.73 3.77
C GLY A 48 4.39 7.22 4.44
N ILE A 49 3.27 7.28 3.70
CA ILE A 49 1.98 7.69 4.29
C ILE A 49 1.62 6.78 5.47
N HIS A 50 1.79 5.48 5.33
CA HIS A 50 1.50 4.52 6.40
C HIS A 50 2.37 4.79 7.63
N ALA A 51 3.69 4.82 7.49
CA ALA A 51 4.61 5.03 8.61
C ALA A 51 4.34 6.36 9.35
N TRP A 52 4.03 7.41 8.60
CA TRP A 52 3.76 8.73 9.18
C TRP A 52 2.38 8.83 9.84
N MET A 53 1.35 8.20 9.27
CA MET A 53 -0.02 8.35 9.75
C MET A 53 -0.42 7.32 10.81
N VAL A 54 0.17 6.12 10.80
CA VAL A 54 -0.34 4.98 11.59
C VAL A 54 -0.32 5.26 13.11
N ALA A 55 0.68 5.99 13.62
CA ALA A 55 0.74 6.35 15.03
C ALA A 55 -0.40 7.27 15.50
N GLN A 56 -0.95 8.10 14.60
CA GLN A 56 -2.06 9.01 14.92
C GLN A 56 -3.43 8.42 14.56
N ASP A 57 -3.53 7.74 13.42
CA ASP A 57 -4.78 7.16 12.90
C ASP A 57 -5.18 5.88 13.66
N GLN A 58 -4.21 5.15 14.21
CA GLN A 58 -4.41 3.94 15.00
C GLN A 58 -3.88 4.08 16.44
N PRO A 59 -4.46 4.98 17.26
CA PRO A 59 -3.97 5.26 18.61
C PRO A 59 -4.11 4.05 19.56
N HIS A 60 -4.99 3.10 19.23
CA HIS A 60 -5.19 1.88 20.01
C HIS A 60 -4.03 0.88 19.86
N GLU A 61 -3.20 1.00 18.80
CA GLU A 61 -2.03 0.14 18.60
C GLU A 61 -0.80 0.61 19.41
N ASN A 62 -0.86 1.78 20.04
CA ASN A 62 0.23 2.37 20.85
C ASN A 62 1.60 2.34 20.14
N LEU A 63 1.61 2.57 18.83
CA LEU A 63 2.82 2.54 18.01
C LEU A 63 3.72 3.74 18.34
N ILE A 64 4.97 3.45 18.71
CA ILE A 64 6.01 4.46 18.94
C ILE A 64 7.14 4.14 17.95
N PHE A 65 7.28 4.99 16.93
CA PHE A 65 8.41 4.92 16.02
C PHE A 65 9.56 5.76 16.59
N PRO A 66 10.74 5.17 16.86
CA PRO A 66 11.93 5.95 17.17
C PRO A 66 12.39 6.71 15.93
N GLU A 67 12.90 7.93 16.12
CA GLU A 67 13.62 8.65 15.05
C GLU A 67 14.99 7.95 14.86
N GLU A 68 15.39 7.69 13.62
CA GLU A 68 16.65 7.01 13.26
C GLU A 68 17.90 7.82 13.63
#